data_AF-X1ARK2-F1
#
_entry.id   AF-X1ARK2-F1
#
_cell.length_a   1.000
_cell.length_b   1.000
_cell.length_c   1.000
_cell.angle_alpha   90.00
_cell.angle_beta   90.00
_cell.angle_gamma   90.00
#
_symmetry.space_group_name_H-M   'P 1'
#
loop_
_entity.id
_entity.type
_entity.pdbx_description
1 polymer ?
#
loop_
_entity_poly.entity_id
_entity_poly.type
_entity_poly.pdbx_seq_one_letter_code
_entity_poly.pdbx_strand_id
1 'polypeptide(L)' 'MIIPKRENQIQEMFSLSLKIKINDIELDAGYGVFWGKKEQNLEHFQKLSKKIGFSEVEFISDDQIFYLRVKK' A
#
# COMPACT_ATOMS: atom_id res chain seq x y z
N MET A 1 -12.70 25.85 -10.78
CA MET A 1 -11.84 24.96 -9.98
C MET A 1 -12.56 24.75 -8.65
N ILE A 2 -13.03 23.53 -8.37
CA ILE A 2 -13.71 23.23 -7.10
C ILE A 2 -12.62 22.72 -6.16
N ILE A 3 -12.22 23.56 -5.21
CA ILE A 3 -11.29 23.16 -4.15
C ILE A 3 -12.15 22.54 -3.04
N PRO A 4 -11.96 21.26 -2.70
CA PRO A 4 -12.77 20.59 -1.69
C PRO A 4 -12.59 21.26 -0.32
N LYS A 5 -13.69 21.30 0.44
CA LYS A 5 -13.71 21.85 1.79
C LYS A 5 -12.85 20.97 2.70
N ARG A 6 -11.91 21.56 3.43
CA ARG A 6 -11.11 20.85 4.44
C ARG A 6 -12.03 20.38 5.56
N GLU A 7 -12.31 19.08 5.61
CA GLU A 7 -13.04 18.47 6.72
C GLU A 7 -12.05 18.09 7.83
N ASN A 8 -12.33 18.51 9.07
CA ASN A 8 -11.50 18.24 10.26
C ASN A 8 -11.71 16.82 10.82
N GLN A 9 -12.10 15.85 10.00
CA GLN A 9 -12.25 14.47 10.45
C GLN A 9 -10.88 13.80 10.40
N ILE A 10 -10.46 13.22 11.53
CA ILE A 10 -9.29 12.33 11.56
C ILE A 10 -9.66 11.08 10.77
N GLN A 11 -9.15 10.99 9.54
CA GLN A 11 -9.25 9.78 8.74
C GLN A 11 -8.01 8.94 9.00
N GLU A 12 -8.19 7.71 9.47
CA GLU A 12 -7.11 6.74 9.55
C GLU A 12 -6.63 6.44 8.13
N MET A 13 -5.45 6.98 7.80
CA MET A 13 -4.82 6.83 6.51
C MET A 13 -3.51 6.08 6.73
N PHE A 14 -3.36 4.96 6.04
CA PHE A 14 -2.09 4.26 6.03
C PHE A 14 -1.14 5.05 5.12
N SER A 15 -0.01 5.51 5.65
CA SER A 15 0.96 6.28 4.89
C SER A 15 2.34 5.65 4.99
N LEU A 16 2.95 5.45 3.83
CA LEU A 16 4.32 4.98 3.70
C LEU A 16 5.18 6.13 3.23
N SER A 17 6.19 6.48 4.03
CA SER A 17 7.23 7.40 3.58
C SER A 17 8.08 6.69 2.53
N LEU A 18 8.31 7.35 1.40
CA LEU A 18 9.10 6.83 0.29
C LEU A 18 10.27 7.77 0.05
N LYS A 19 11.49 7.23 0.10
CA LYS A 19 12.67 7.93 -0.40
C LYS A 19 12.96 7.44 -1.80
N ILE A 20 12.86 8.35 -2.76
CA ILE A 20 13.11 8.03 -4.17
C ILE A 20 14.42 8.71 -4.56
N LYS A 21 15.38 7.92 -5.07
CA LYS A 21 16.60 8.46 -5.67
C LYS A 21 16.49 8.39 -7.19
N ILE A 22 16.58 9.53 -7.85
CA ILE A 22 16.62 9.64 -9.31
C ILE A 22 17.91 10.39 -9.66
N ASN A 23 18.86 9.68 -10.29
CA ASN A 23 20.23 10.16 -10.52
C ASN A 23 20.88 10.63 -9.21
N ASP A 24 21.31 11.90 -9.16
CA ASP A 24 21.95 12.51 -7.98
C ASP A 24 20.96 13.25 -7.07
N ILE A 25 19.65 13.10 -7.29
CA ILE A 25 18.60 13.78 -6.52
C ILE A 25 17.89 12.75 -5.63
N GLU A 26 17.82 13.06 -4.33
CA GLU A 26 16.99 12.35 -3.36
C GLU A 26 15.71 13.16 -3.11
N LEU A 27 14.56 12.50 -3.23
CA LEU A 27 13.23 13.08 -3.03
C LEU A 27 12.55 12.35 -1.87
N ASP A 28 12.18 13.12 -0.85
CA ASP A 28 11.25 12.67 0.19
C ASP A 28 9.83 12.75 -0.37
N ALA A 29 9.23 11.58 -0.57
CA ALA A 29 7.87 11.40 -1.02
C ALA A 29 7.08 10.59 0.00
N GLY A 30 5.76 10.48 -0.21
CA GLY A 30 4.90 9.64 0.59
C GLY A 30 3.80 9.06 -0.26
N TYR A 31 3.45 7.80 0.01
CA TYR A 31 2.27 7.16 -0.54
C TYR A 31 1.27 6.92 0.58
N GLY A 32 0.14 7.62 0.51
CA GLY A 32 -0.96 7.45 1.46
C GLY A 32 -2.12 6.73 0.80
N VAL A 33 -2.67 5.71 1.47
CA VAL A 33 -3.90 5.03 1.06
C VAL A 33 -4.98 5.26 2.10
N PHE A 34 -6.10 5.80 1.65
CA PHE A 34 -7.32 5.86 2.42
C PHE A 34 -8.21 4.66 2.06
N TRP A 35 -8.32 3.70 2.97
CA TRP A 35 -9.14 2.50 2.78
C TRP A 35 -10.61 2.73 3.18
N GLY A 36 -10.93 3.83 3.87
CA GLY A 36 -12.27 4.09 4.41
C GLY A 36 -12.68 3.01 5.41
N LYS A 37 -13.94 2.52 5.32
CA LYS A 37 -14.46 1.40 6.14
C LYS A 37 -14.16 0.01 5.55
N LYS A 38 -13.28 -0.08 4.55
CA LYS A 38 -12.97 -1.36 3.90
C LYS A 38 -11.75 -1.98 4.56
N GLU A 39 -11.90 -3.21 5.02
CA GLU A 39 -10.75 -4.00 5.48
C GLU A 39 -9.85 -4.36 4.30
N GLN A 40 -8.55 -4.43 4.56
CA GLN A 40 -7.60 -4.95 3.59
C GLN A 40 -7.84 -6.45 3.43
N ASN A 41 -8.39 -6.88 2.29
CA ASN A 41 -8.64 -8.29 2.03
C ASN A 41 -7.37 -8.96 1.47
N LEU A 42 -6.45 -9.31 2.36
CA LEU A 42 -5.17 -9.95 2.02
C LEU A 42 -5.35 -11.34 1.40
N GLU A 43 -6.36 -12.09 1.85
CA GLU A 43 -6.69 -13.41 1.32
C GLU A 43 -7.06 -13.34 -0.18
N HIS A 44 -7.76 -12.29 -0.58
CA HIS A 44 -8.07 -12.02 -1.98
C HIS A 44 -6.81 -11.92 -2.84
N PHE A 45 -5.82 -11.13 -2.40
CA PHE A 45 -4.58 -10.95 -3.15
C PHE A 45 -3.74 -12.23 -3.23
N GLN A 46 -3.71 -13.03 -2.15
CA GLN A 46 -3.03 -14.32 -2.17
C GLN A 46 -3.67 -15.30 -3.18
N LYS A 47 -5.01 -15.38 -3.20
CA LYS A 47 -5.76 -16.21 -4.16
C LYS A 47 -5.50 -15.76 -5.60
N LEU A 48 -5.47 -14.44 -5.84
CA LEU A 48 -5.18 -13.88 -7.15
C LEU A 48 -3.77 -14.24 -7.62
N SER A 49 -2.75 -14.12 -6.77
CA SER A 49 -1.37 -14.47 -7.14
C SER A 49 -1.23 -15.94 -7.51
N LYS A 50 -1.83 -16.86 -6.74
CA LYS A 50 -1.86 -18.29 -7.10
C LYS A 50 -2.55 -18.53 -8.45
N LYS A 51 -3.69 -17.86 -8.69
CA LYS A 51 -4.44 -17.97 -9.96
C LYS A 51 -3.62 -17.51 -11.17
N ILE A 52 -2.78 -16.49 -11.00
CA ILE A 52 -1.92 -15.95 -12.08
C ILE A 52 -0.72 -16.88 -12.36
N GLY A 53 -0.46 -17.85 -11.49
CA GLY A 53 0.59 -18.86 -11.68
C GLY A 53 1.92 -18.52 -10.99
N PHE A 54 1.89 -17.70 -9.94
CA PHE A 54 3.05 -17.58 -9.05
C PHE A 54 3.22 -18.85 -8.22
N SER A 55 4.42 -19.42 -8.23
CA SER A 55 4.77 -20.71 -7.61
C SER A 55 4.94 -20.61 -6.10
N GLU A 56 5.46 -19.48 -5.61
CA GLU A 56 5.58 -19.20 -4.18
C GLU A 56 4.85 -17.89 -3.86
N VAL A 57 4.02 -17.90 -2.82
CA VAL A 57 3.32 -16.72 -2.30
C VAL A 57 3.47 -16.71 -0.78
N GLU A 58 4.37 -15.87 -0.29
CA GLU A 58 4.69 -15.70 1.13
C GLU A 58 4.07 -14.39 1.65
N PHE A 59 3.50 -14.49 2.85
CA PHE A 59 2.94 -13.35 3.56
C PHE A 59 3.93 -12.90 4.63
N ILE A 60 4.22 -11.59 4.65
CA ILE A 60 5.06 -10.97 5.66
C ILE A 60 4.27 -9.80 6.24
N SER A 61 4.13 -9.76 7.56
CA SER A 61 3.54 -8.63 8.28
C SER A 61 4.65 -7.97 9.08
N ASP A 62 4.83 -6.67 8.91
CA ASP A 62 5.73 -5.84 9.71
C ASP A 62 4.96 -4.61 10.20
N ASP A 63 4.64 -4.60 11.49
CA ASP A 63 3.77 -3.61 12.14
C ASP A 63 2.44 -3.42 11.38
N GLN A 64 2.20 -2.25 10.79
CA GLN A 64 0.99 -1.91 10.03
C GLN A 64 1.10 -2.22 8.54
N ILE A 65 2.25 -2.73 8.09
CA ILE A 65 2.56 -2.97 6.69
C ILE A 65 2.45 -4.46 6.39
N PHE A 66 1.67 -4.77 5.35
CA PHE A 66 1.54 -6.12 4.83
C PHE A 66 2.24 -6.24 3.48
N TYR A 67 3.07 -7.27 3.35
CA TYR A 67 3.77 -7.59 2.12
C TYR A 67 3.31 -8.94 1.59
N LEU A 68 3.14 -9.01 0.26
CA LEU A 68 2.98 -10.25 -0.46
C LEU A 68 4.23 -10.48 -1.30
N ARG A 69 5.09 -11.41 -0.88
CA ARG A 69 6.23 -11.83 -1.68
C ARG A 69 5.78 -12.92 -2.63
N VAL A 70 5.97 -12.69 -3.93
CA VAL A 70 5.63 -13.65 -4.98
C VAL A 70 6.86 -14.05 -5.77
N LYS A 71 6.92 -15.31 -6.19
CA LYS A 71 7.94 -15.83 -7.09
C LYS A 71 7.25 -16.56 -8.24
N LYS A 72 7.76 -16.36 -9.44
CA LYS A 72 7.27 -17.05 -10.64
C LYS A 72 8.04 -18.35 -10.81
#